data_AF-A0A0Q8CPU3-F1
#
_entry.id   AF-A0A0Q8CPU3-F1
#
_cell.length_a   1.000
_cell.length_b   1.000
_cell.length_c   1.000
_cell.angle_alpha   90.00
_cell.angle_beta   90.00
_cell.angle_gamma   90.00
#
_symmetry.space_group_name_H-M   'P 1'
#
loop_
_entity.id
_entity.type
_entity.pdbx_description
1 polymer ?
#
loop_
_entity_poly.entity_id
_entity_poly.type
_entity_poly.pdbx_seq_one_letter_code
_entity_poly.pdbx_strand_id
1 'polypeptide(L)'
;MNGALPVGAEWDERELALLSLAQRQADDIELLEKVLKDQGPIVTGSMGQDRLNPIFTEVRQGRQALAKILEAIKLPDEGLNGRVKDRKKVAAAERSWQGRPSYRDAG
;
A
#
# COMPACT_ATOMS: atom_id res chain seq x y z
N MET A 1 -24.28 -4.23 -1.67
CA MET A 1 -22.84 -4.13 -1.34
C MET A 1 -22.72 -3.28 -0.09
N ASN A 2 -22.51 -3.90 1.07
CA ASN A 2 -22.16 -3.16 2.29
C ASN A 2 -20.64 -3.04 2.29
N GLY A 3 -20.11 -1.89 1.85
CA GLY A 3 -18.68 -1.63 1.70
C GLY A 3 -18.01 -1.05 2.95
N ALA A 4 -18.56 -1.30 4.13
CA ALA A 4 -17.97 -0.84 5.39
C ALA A 4 -17.16 -1.97 6.02
N LEU A 5 -16.00 -1.62 6.60
CA LEU A 5 -15.28 -2.53 7.49
C LEU A 5 -16.24 -3.04 8.58
N PRO A 6 -16.05 -4.28 9.08
CA PRO A 6 -16.82 -4.79 10.19
C PRO A 6 -16.81 -3.81 11.36
N VAL A 7 -17.95 -3.67 12.04
CA VAL A 7 -18.03 -2.85 13.26
C VAL A 7 -17.03 -3.40 14.27
N GLY A 8 -16.11 -2.54 14.73
CA GLY A 8 -15.01 -2.92 15.64
C GLY A 8 -13.72 -3.39 14.96
N ALA A 9 -13.61 -3.30 13.63
CA ALA A 9 -12.34 -3.48 12.94
C ALA A 9 -11.39 -2.31 13.23
N GLU A 10 -10.21 -2.62 13.74
CA GLU A 10 -9.12 -1.67 13.95
C GLU A 10 -7.97 -1.97 13.01
N TRP A 11 -7.28 -0.92 12.56
CA TRP A 11 -6.07 -1.04 11.75
C TRP A 11 -4.87 -1.33 12.66
N ASP A 12 -4.03 -2.27 12.26
CA ASP A 12 -2.74 -2.47 12.92
C ASP A 12 -1.71 -1.39 12.50
N GLU A 13 -0.58 -1.33 13.20
CA GLU A 13 0.49 -0.35 12.93
C GLU A 13 1.03 -0.44 11.49
N ARG A 14 1.09 -1.66 10.93
CA ARG A 14 1.56 -1.89 9.56
C ARG A 14 0.53 -1.38 8.55
N GLU A 15 -0.76 -1.59 8.80
CA GLU A 15 -1.85 -1.11 7.97
C GLU A 15 -1.94 0.42 8.00
N LEU A 16 -1.79 1.04 9.17
CA LEU A 16 -1.70 2.50 9.30
C LEU A 16 -0.49 3.08 8.54
N ALA A 17 0.66 2.41 8.60
CA ALA A 17 1.84 2.82 7.83
C ALA A 17 1.61 2.70 6.32
N LEU A 18 0.97 1.62 5.86
CA LEU A 18 0.62 1.43 4.45
C LEU A 18 -0.41 2.45 3.96
N LEU A 19 -1.44 2.76 4.77
CA LEU A 19 -2.42 3.80 4.46
C LEU A 19 -1.77 5.17 4.35
N SER A 20 -0.87 5.51 5.29
CA SER A 20 -0.10 6.75 5.26
C SER A 20 0.78 6.85 4.02
N LEU A 21 1.41 5.74 3.62
CA LEU A 21 2.22 5.68 2.41
C LEU A 21 1.36 5.80 1.15
N ALA A 22 0.19 5.16 1.11
CA ALA A 22 -0.75 5.23 0.00
C ALA A 22 -1.25 6.68 -0.19
N GLN A 23 -1.60 7.36 0.90
CA GLN A 23 -2.02 8.76 0.87
C GLN A 23 -0.93 9.65 0.24
N ARG A 24 0.30 9.57 0.77
CA ARG A 24 1.42 10.37 0.24
C ARG A 24 1.67 10.10 -1.24
N GLN A 25 1.64 8.83 -1.65
CA GLN A 25 1.82 8.45 -3.05
C GLN A 25 0.69 8.99 -3.94
N ALA A 26 -0.55 9.05 -3.43
CA ALA A 26 -1.67 9.64 -4.14
C ALA A 26 -1.54 11.17 -4.28
N ASP A 27 -1.09 11.84 -3.21
CA ASP A 27 -0.82 13.29 -3.22
C ASP A 27 0.28 13.64 -4.25
N ASP A 28 1.35 12.83 -4.33
CA ASP A 28 2.42 13.00 -5.31
C ASP A 28 1.92 12.82 -6.75
N ILE A 29 1.07 11.81 -7.00
CA ILE A 29 0.43 11.61 -8.31
C ILE A 29 -0.43 12.82 -8.66
N GLU A 30 -1.25 13.32 -7.74
CA GLU A 30 -2.10 14.49 -7.98
C GLU A 30 -1.27 15.73 -8.33
N LEU A 31 -0.15 15.95 -7.63
CA LEU A 31 0.77 17.03 -7.93
C LEU A 31 1.34 16.91 -9.36
N LEU A 32 1.84 15.73 -9.73
CA LEU A 32 2.40 15.48 -11.06
C LEU A 32 1.34 15.63 -12.16
N GLU A 33 0.10 15.18 -11.92
CA GLU A 33 -1.01 15.33 -12.86
C GLU A 33 -1.39 16.80 -13.06
N LYS A 34 -1.35 17.63 -12.00
CA LYS A 34 -1.53 19.08 -12.11
C LYS A 34 -0.42 19.71 -12.95
N VAL A 35 0.84 19.38 -12.70
CA VAL A 35 1.96 19.89 -13.51
C VAL A 35 1.84 19.46 -14.97
N LEU A 36 1.45 18.21 -15.24
CA LEU A 36 1.23 17.72 -16.60
C LEU A 36 0.09 18.46 -17.30
N LYS A 37 -1.00 18.77 -16.58
CA LYS A 37 -2.11 19.56 -17.11
C LYS A 37 -1.67 20.97 -17.50
N ASP A 38 -0.80 21.58 -16.70
CA ASP A 38 -0.32 22.94 -16.93
C ASP A 38 0.74 23.02 -18.05
N GLN A 39 1.66 22.05 -18.11
CA GLN A 39 2.75 22.01 -19.10
C GLN A 39 2.34 21.39 -20.43
N GLY A 40 1.30 20.55 -20.41
CA GLY A 40 0.87 19.79 -21.57
C GLY A 40 1.74 18.55 -21.86
N PRO A 41 1.32 17.77 -22.88
CA PRO A 41 1.89 16.46 -23.14
C PRO A 41 3.23 16.48 -23.88
N ILE A 42 3.55 17.58 -24.56
CA ILE A 42 4.78 17.77 -25.33
C ILE A 42 5.53 18.95 -24.73
N VAL A 43 6.83 18.77 -24.51
CA VAL A 43 7.73 19.81 -24.01
C VAL A 43 8.93 19.93 -24.92
N THR A 44 9.49 21.13 -25.02
CA THR A 44 10.73 21.36 -25.76
C THR A 44 11.92 20.76 -25.00
N GLY A 45 12.66 19.89 -25.68
CA GLY A 45 13.92 19.30 -25.21
C GLY A 45 15.05 20.32 -25.20
N SER A 46 16.18 19.96 -24.59
CA SER A 46 17.33 20.86 -24.44
C SER A 46 17.97 21.30 -25.77
N MET A 47 17.75 20.56 -26.86
CA MET A 47 18.24 20.90 -28.20
C MET A 47 17.12 21.49 -29.09
N GLY A 48 16.00 21.93 -28.50
CA GLY A 48 14.88 22.54 -29.22
C GLY A 48 13.91 21.54 -29.85
N GLN A 49 14.12 20.23 -29.68
CA GLN A 49 13.25 19.20 -30.24
C GLN A 49 12.02 18.93 -29.36
N ASP A 50 10.87 18.72 -29.97
CA ASP A 50 9.67 18.28 -29.25
C ASP A 50 9.84 16.86 -28.71
N ARG A 51 9.48 16.65 -27.46
CA ARG A 51 9.47 15.34 -26.82
C ARG A 51 8.28 15.18 -25.90
N LEU A 52 7.91 13.93 -25.64
CA LEU A 52 6.91 13.60 -24.62
C LEU A 52 7.37 14.16 -23.26
N ASN A 53 6.43 14.78 -22.54
CA ASN A 53 6.69 15.29 -21.19
C ASN A 53 7.15 14.13 -20.27
N PRO A 54 8.36 14.19 -19.66
CA PRO A 54 8.87 13.13 -18.78
C PRO A 54 7.91 12.76 -17.64
N ILE A 55 7.05 13.70 -17.22
CA ILE A 55 6.04 13.51 -16.17
C ILE A 55 5.10 12.35 -16.50
N PHE A 56 4.85 12.02 -17.78
CA PHE A 56 4.06 10.83 -18.12
C PHE A 56 4.63 9.54 -17.53
N THR A 57 5.95 9.38 -17.60
CA THR A 57 6.61 8.19 -17.06
C THR A 57 6.52 8.18 -15.54
N GLU A 58 6.73 9.32 -14.89
CA GLU A 58 6.63 9.47 -13.43
C GLU A 58 5.21 9.17 -12.93
N VAL A 59 4.17 9.74 -13.54
CA VAL A 59 2.76 9.47 -13.20
C VAL A 59 2.45 7.99 -13.38
N ARG A 60 2.93 7.36 -14.46
CA ARG A 60 2.71 5.93 -14.70
C ARG A 60 3.36 5.06 -13.63
N GLN A 61 4.60 5.37 -13.25
CA GLN A 61 5.32 4.64 -12.21
C GLN A 61 4.68 4.86 -10.83
N GLY A 62 4.27 6.09 -10.51
CA GLY A 62 3.54 6.42 -9.29
C GLY A 62 2.24 5.63 -9.17
N ARG A 63 1.44 5.57 -10.25
CA ARG A 63 0.21 4.76 -10.28
C ARG A 63 0.47 3.26 -10.06
N GLN A 64 1.56 2.72 -10.63
CA GLN A 64 1.96 1.33 -10.38
C GLN A 64 2.42 1.10 -8.94
N ALA A 65 3.13 2.05 -8.34
CA ALA A 65 3.54 1.99 -6.94
C ALA A 65 2.31 2.05 -6.01
N LEU A 66 1.39 2.98 -6.25
CA LEU A 66 0.14 3.10 -5.51
C LEU A 66 -0.68 1.82 -5.57
N ALA A 67 -0.84 1.21 -6.76
CA ALA A 67 -1.53 -0.07 -6.90
C ALA A 67 -0.90 -1.16 -6.01
N LYS A 68 0.43 -1.27 -5.98
CA LYS A 68 1.14 -2.23 -5.13
C LYS A 68 0.97 -1.96 -3.64
N ILE A 69 0.96 -0.68 -3.23
CA ILE A 69 0.74 -0.31 -1.82
C ILE A 69 -0.69 -0.69 -1.40
N LEU A 70 -1.68 -0.36 -2.24
CA LEU A 70 -3.08 -0.69 -1.98
C LEU A 70 -3.31 -2.21 -1.94
N GLU A 71 -2.70 -2.98 -2.84
CA GLU A 71 -2.73 -4.46 -2.79
C GLU A 71 -2.13 -5.06 -1.51
N ALA A 72 -1.27 -4.32 -0.81
CA ALA A 72 -0.63 -4.78 0.43
C ALA A 72 -1.49 -4.52 1.69
N ILE A 73 -2.51 -3.68 1.57
CA ILE A 73 -3.52 -3.42 2.61
C ILE A 73 -4.55 -4.54 2.55
N LYS A 74 -4.68 -5.30 3.63
CA LYS A 74 -5.57 -6.47 3.67
C LYS A 74 -6.93 -6.03 4.17
N LEU A 75 -7.98 -6.26 3.39
CA LEU A 75 -9.33 -5.97 3.86
C LEU A 75 -9.94 -7.22 4.55
N PRO A 76 -10.75 -7.03 5.61
CA PRO A 76 -11.36 -8.12 6.38
C PRO A 76 -12.16 -9.14 5.52
N ASP A 77 -12.76 -8.72 4.40
CA ASP A 77 -13.49 -9.60 3.48
C ASP A 77 -12.63 -10.24 2.37
N GLU A 78 -11.38 -9.83 2.19
CA GLU A 78 -10.44 -10.51 1.29
C GLU A 78 -9.98 -11.88 1.82
N GLY A 79 -10.37 -12.21 3.05
CA GLY A 79 -10.24 -13.55 3.62
C GLY A 79 -11.17 -14.60 3.01
N LEU A 80 -12.16 -14.21 2.18
CA LEU A 80 -13.11 -15.16 1.59
C LEU A 80 -12.93 -15.40 0.09
N ASN A 81 -12.25 -14.53 -0.67
CA ASN A 81 -12.08 -14.72 -2.13
C ASN A 81 -10.80 -14.10 -2.70
N GLY A 82 -9.59 -14.61 -2.38
CA GLY A 82 -8.44 -14.27 -3.25
C GLY A 82 -7.03 -14.66 -2.84
N ARG A 83 -6.70 -14.77 -1.56
CA ARG A 83 -5.38 -15.29 -1.13
C ARG A 83 -5.54 -16.18 0.09
N VAL A 84 -5.44 -17.49 -0.12
CA VAL A 84 -5.36 -18.49 0.95
C VAL A 84 -4.15 -18.13 1.82
N LYS A 85 -4.38 -17.52 2.98
CA LYS A 85 -3.36 -17.45 4.03
C LYS A 85 -3.01 -18.89 4.38
N ASP A 86 -1.76 -19.25 4.15
CA ASP A 86 -1.25 -20.60 4.39
C ASP A 86 -1.44 -20.95 5.88
N ARG A 87 -2.51 -21.70 6.20
CA ARG A 87 -2.99 -21.99 7.58
C ARG A 87 -1.87 -22.53 8.48
N LYS A 88 -0.84 -23.13 7.89
CA LYS A 88 0.35 -23.64 8.59
C LYS A 88 1.17 -22.55 9.28
N LYS A 89 1.23 -21.33 8.72
CA LYS A 89 1.99 -20.21 9.30
C LYS A 89 1.28 -19.55 10.49
N VAL A 90 -0.05 -19.49 10.46
CA VAL A 90 -0.86 -18.97 11.57
C VAL A 90 -0.75 -19.90 12.78
N ALA A 91 -0.90 -21.21 12.58
CA ALA A 91 -0.78 -22.20 13.65
C ALA A 91 0.64 -22.28 14.27
N ALA A 92 1.69 -21.97 13.51
CA ALA A 92 3.07 -21.92 14.01
C ALA A 92 3.32 -20.67 14.87
N ALA A 93 2.75 -19.53 14.48
CA ALA A 93 2.82 -18.30 15.27
C ALA A 93 2.09 -18.48 16.62
N GLU A 94 0.87 -19.04 16.63
CA GLU A 94 0.10 -19.26 17.86
C GLU A 94 0.82 -20.17 18.88
N ARG A 95 1.52 -21.21 18.41
CA ARG A 95 2.32 -22.10 19.28
C ARG A 95 3.56 -21.45 19.87
N SER A 96 4.11 -20.43 19.20
CA SER A 96 5.30 -19.72 19.67
C SER A 96 5.02 -18.83 20.89
N TRP A 97 3.77 -18.43 21.12
CA TRP A 97 3.39 -17.55 22.24
C TRP A 97 2.97 -18.33 23.49
N GLN A 98 2.58 -19.59 23.34
CA GLN A 98 2.19 -20.47 24.47
C GLN A 98 3.37 -21.22 25.11
N GLY A 99 4.57 -21.13 24.54
CA GLY A 99 5.74 -21.92 24.96
C GLY A 99 6.79 -21.21 25.82
N ARG A 100 6.56 -19.99 26.31
CA ARG A 100 7.53 -19.27 27.16
C ARG A 100 7.28 -19.57 28.64
N PRO A 101 8.16 -20.29 29.35
CA PRO A 101 8.05 -20.44 30.80
C PRO A 101 8.34 -19.09 31.46
N SER A 102 7.43 -18.60 32.29
CA SER A 102 7.67 -17.40 33.11
C SER A 102 8.72 -17.72 34.17
N TYR A 103 9.83 -16.96 34.17
CA TYR A 103 10.89 -17.03 35.17
C TYR A 103 10.40 -16.45 36.50
N ARG A 104 9.64 -17.23 37.26
CA ARG A 104 9.26 -16.98 38.65
C ARG A 104 9.06 -18.34 39.32
N ASP A 105 10.16 -19.00 39.64
CA ASP A 105 10.27 -20.08 40.63
C ASP A 105 11.76 -20.45 40.74
N ALA A 106 12.50 -19.60 41.45
CA ALA A 106 13.85 -19.89 41.92
C ALA A 106 13.98 -19.25 43.30
N GLY A 107 13.50 -19.99 44.30
CA GLY A 107 13.70 -19.76 45.74
C GLY A 107 14.27 -21.02 46.35
#